data_AF-A0A954SRS5-F1
#
_entry.id   AF-A0A954SRS5-F1
#
_cell.length_a   1.000
_cell.length_b   1.000
_cell.length_c   1.000
_cell.angle_alpha   90.00
_cell.angle_beta   90.00
_cell.angle_gamma   90.00
#
_symmetry.space_group_name_H-M   'P 1'
#
loop_
_entity.id
_entity.type
_entity.pdbx_description
1 polymer ?
#
loop_
_entity_poly.entity_id
_entity_poly.type
_entity_poly.pdbx_seq_one_letter_code
_entity_poly.pdbx_strand_id
1 'polypeptide(L)'
;MFATSFGRIRARQLAVIALFVTSLAGALARLSAAAEPTGPDPQVYDNMVSRAVGYLRQSQLDDGSFSPQAGPAVTALVTNALLAQGRSADDPMVARALKYLEGFVHDDGGIYAEGTFHRTTKRWLPFPG
;
A
#
# COMPACT_ATOMS: atom_id res chain seq x y z
N MET A 1 -74.00 11.06 6.44
CA MET A 1 -73.20 10.14 7.28
C MET A 1 -71.99 9.59 6.49
N PHE A 2 -71.06 10.41 5.96
CA PHE A 2 -69.90 9.91 5.19
C PHE A 2 -68.66 10.86 5.17
N ALA A 3 -68.43 11.68 6.20
CA ALA A 3 -67.36 12.71 6.16
C ALA A 3 -66.09 12.40 6.97
N THR A 4 -66.02 11.30 7.73
CA THR A 4 -64.90 11.03 8.67
C THR A 4 -63.84 10.03 8.18
N SER A 5 -64.01 9.46 6.99
CA SER A 5 -63.16 8.36 6.48
C SER A 5 -61.81 8.85 5.90
N PHE A 6 -61.80 9.97 5.18
CA PHE A 6 -60.62 10.42 4.41
C PHE A 6 -59.44 10.91 5.26
N GLY A 7 -59.69 11.53 6.43
CA GLY A 7 -58.63 12.03 7.31
C GLY A 7 -57.84 10.93 8.01
N ARG A 8 -58.50 9.81 8.36
CA ARG A 8 -57.89 8.67 9.06
C ARG A 8 -57.01 7.84 8.12
N ILE A 9 -57.32 7.83 6.82
CA ILE A 9 -56.54 7.14 5.77
C ILE A 9 -55.23 7.90 5.51
N ARG A 10 -55.28 9.24 5.39
CA ARG A 10 -54.07 10.07 5.21
C ARG A 10 -53.13 10.02 6.43
N ALA A 11 -53.67 10.02 7.64
CA ALA A 11 -52.87 9.89 8.86
C ALA A 11 -52.20 8.51 9.01
N ARG A 12 -52.90 7.42 8.64
CA ARG A 12 -52.32 6.06 8.62
C ARG A 12 -51.26 5.90 7.54
N GLN A 13 -51.44 6.51 6.37
CA GLN A 13 -50.44 6.49 5.30
C GLN A 13 -49.17 7.25 5.68
N LEU A 14 -49.29 8.42 6.32
CA LEU A 14 -48.14 9.17 6.82
C LEU A 14 -47.39 8.42 7.94
N ALA A 15 -48.11 7.74 8.83
CA ALA A 15 -47.50 6.92 9.89
C ALA A 15 -46.77 5.69 9.34
N VAL A 16 -47.31 5.02 8.32
CA VAL A 16 -46.65 3.87 7.66
C VAL A 16 -45.41 4.31 6.89
N ILE A 17 -45.45 5.45 6.20
CA ILE A 17 -44.28 6.01 5.50
C ILE A 17 -43.19 6.40 6.51
N ALA A 18 -43.55 7.05 7.62
CA ALA A 18 -42.60 7.38 8.68
C ALA A 18 -41.94 6.12 9.29
N LEU A 19 -42.70 5.05 9.47
CA LEU A 19 -42.18 3.76 9.98
C LEU A 19 -41.28 3.04 8.95
N PHE A 20 -41.58 3.17 7.66
CA PHE A 20 -40.75 2.63 6.58
C PHE A 20 -39.43 3.39 6.45
N VAL A 21 -39.46 4.72 6.60
CA VAL A 21 -38.27 5.59 6.52
C VAL A 21 -37.33 5.34 7.71
N THR A 22 -37.85 5.15 8.92
CA THR A 22 -37.02 4.81 10.09
C THR A 22 -36.43 3.40 10.00
N SER A 23 -37.18 2.44 9.46
CA SER A 23 -36.69 1.07 9.22
C SER A 23 -35.58 1.03 8.16
N LEU A 24 -35.73 1.80 7.07
CA LEU A 24 -34.74 1.89 6.00
C LEU A 24 -33.46 2.59 6.45
N ALA A 25 -33.55 3.66 7.24
CA ALA A 25 -32.39 4.34 7.81
C ALA A 25 -31.60 3.44 8.77
N GLY A 26 -32.29 2.65 9.60
CA GLY A 26 -31.67 1.67 10.48
C GLY A 26 -30.93 0.56 9.72
N ALA A 27 -31.50 0.08 8.61
CA ALA A 27 -30.88 -0.94 7.76
C ALA A 27 -29.64 -0.44 7.01
N LEU A 28 -29.67 0.81 6.52
CA LEU A 28 -28.52 1.45 5.85
C LEU A 28 -27.35 1.70 6.82
N ALA A 29 -27.63 2.08 8.07
CA ALA A 29 -26.60 2.25 9.09
C ALA A 29 -25.90 0.92 9.46
N ARG A 30 -26.62 -0.21 9.42
CA ARG A 30 -26.04 -1.54 9.69
C ARG A 30 -25.18 -2.07 8.55
N LEU A 31 -25.42 -1.64 7.31
CA LEU A 31 -24.61 -2.04 6.16
C LEU A 31 -23.24 -1.35 6.14
N SER A 32 -23.11 -0.17 6.76
CA SER A 32 -21.85 0.56 6.89
C SER A 32 -20.94 0.06 8.01
N ALA A 33 -21.43 -0.85 8.88
CA ALA A 33 -20.76 -1.22 10.13
C ALA A 33 -19.89 -2.49 10.03
N ALA A 34 -19.53 -2.95 8.83
CA ALA A 34 -18.84 -4.23 8.63
C ALA A 34 -17.49 -4.12 7.91
N ALA A 35 -16.75 -3.03 8.14
CA ALA A 35 -15.34 -2.96 7.80
C ALA A 35 -14.54 -2.82 9.11
N GLU A 36 -14.26 -3.95 9.74
CA GLU A 36 -13.22 -4.00 10.77
C GLU A 36 -11.91 -3.52 10.14
N PRO A 37 -11.13 -2.64 10.79
CA PRO A 37 -9.84 -2.21 10.27
C PRO A 37 -8.95 -3.44 10.10
N THR A 38 -8.65 -3.78 8.85
CA THR A 38 -7.73 -4.86 8.50
C THR A 38 -6.30 -4.34 8.60
N GLY A 39 -5.68 -4.51 9.75
CA GLY A 39 -4.28 -4.14 9.96
C GLY A 39 -3.92 -3.98 11.42
N PRO A 40 -2.61 -3.84 11.73
CA PRO A 40 -2.18 -3.40 13.06
C PRO A 40 -2.71 -1.99 13.34
N ASP A 41 -2.83 -1.66 14.62
CA ASP A 41 -3.09 -0.30 15.07
C ASP A 41 -2.09 0.69 14.41
N PRO A 42 -2.53 1.87 13.92
CA PRO A 42 -1.66 2.81 13.20
C PRO A 42 -0.42 3.23 14.00
N GLN A 43 -0.56 3.42 15.32
CA GLN A 43 0.56 3.80 16.16
C GLN A 43 1.54 2.63 16.31
N VAL A 44 1.05 1.40 16.41
CA VAL A 44 1.90 0.20 16.39
C VAL A 44 2.63 0.06 15.05
N TYR A 45 1.95 0.30 13.92
CA TYR A 45 2.56 0.29 12.59
C TYR A 45 3.71 1.31 12.48
N ASP A 46 3.46 2.57 12.83
CA ASP A 46 4.46 3.64 12.75
C ASP A 46 5.68 3.34 13.63
N ASN A 47 5.44 2.79 14.82
CA ASN A 47 6.50 2.35 15.72
C ASN A 47 7.35 1.23 15.11
N MET A 48 6.72 0.25 14.44
CA MET A 48 7.43 -0.83 13.75
C MET A 48 8.26 -0.30 12.57
N VAL A 49 7.69 0.58 11.74
CA VAL A 49 8.39 1.21 10.62
C VAL A 49 9.58 2.02 11.12
N SER A 50 9.39 2.83 12.15
CA SER A 50 10.47 3.65 12.75
C SER A 50 11.63 2.79 13.24
N ARG A 51 11.33 1.68 13.93
CA ARG A 51 12.34 0.72 14.40
C ARG A 51 13.06 0.03 13.24
N ALA A 52 12.34 -0.39 12.20
CA ALA A 52 12.92 -1.01 11.02
C ALA A 52 13.86 -0.04 10.28
N VAL A 53 13.44 1.20 10.08
CA VAL A 53 14.29 2.26 9.49
C VAL A 53 15.53 2.51 10.35
N GLY A 54 15.37 2.55 11.69
CA GLY A 54 16.48 2.69 12.63
C GLY A 54 17.50 1.54 12.54
N TYR A 55 17.02 0.31 12.36
CA TYR A 55 17.87 -0.87 12.14
C TYR A 55 18.60 -0.78 10.79
N LEU A 56 17.86 -0.53 9.70
CA LEU A 56 18.43 -0.40 8.35
C LEU A 56 19.52 0.67 8.30
N ARG A 57 19.32 1.82 8.95
CA ARG A 57 20.35 2.86 9.02
C ARG A 57 21.66 2.38 9.65
N GLN A 58 21.59 1.49 10.64
CA GLN A 58 22.76 0.91 11.29
C GLN A 58 23.35 -0.28 10.52
N SER A 59 22.55 -0.95 9.69
CA SER A 59 22.97 -2.11 8.90
C SER A 59 23.55 -1.75 7.53
N GLN A 60 23.34 -0.52 7.04
CA GLN A 60 23.91 -0.09 5.77
C GLN A 60 25.45 -0.01 5.88
N LEU A 61 26.13 -0.65 4.94
CA LEU A 61 27.59 -0.63 4.83
C LEU A 61 28.10 0.71 4.27
N ASP A 62 29.40 0.93 4.39
CA ASP A 62 30.05 2.18 3.95
C ASP A 62 29.91 2.45 2.45
N ASP A 63 29.82 1.39 1.64
CA ASP A 63 29.61 1.45 0.20
C ASP A 63 28.15 1.75 -0.19
N GLY A 64 27.25 1.86 0.79
CA GLY A 64 25.82 2.11 0.60
C GLY A 64 24.96 0.85 0.45
N SER A 65 25.55 -0.34 0.41
CA SER A 65 24.84 -1.61 0.27
C SER A 65 24.30 -2.14 1.61
N PHE A 66 23.33 -3.06 1.53
CA PHE A 66 22.82 -3.79 2.70
C PHE A 66 23.29 -5.25 2.76
N SER A 67 23.39 -5.91 1.60
CA SER A 67 23.87 -7.29 1.50
C SER A 67 24.56 -7.49 0.15
N PRO A 68 25.80 -7.00 -0.01
CA PRO A 68 26.48 -7.01 -1.31
C PRO A 68 26.72 -8.44 -1.83
N GLN A 69 26.83 -9.43 -0.93
CA GLN A 69 27.00 -10.84 -1.28
C GLN A 69 25.76 -11.44 -1.97
N ALA A 70 24.57 -10.86 -1.72
CA ALA A 70 23.33 -11.25 -2.37
C ALA A 70 23.08 -10.49 -3.69
N GLY A 71 24.04 -9.66 -4.13
CA GLY A 71 23.91 -8.80 -5.30
C GLY A 71 23.06 -7.55 -5.05
N PRO A 72 22.75 -6.77 -6.11
CA PRO A 72 22.10 -5.47 -5.97
C PRO A 72 20.63 -5.54 -5.52
N ALA A 73 19.98 -6.70 -5.64
CA ALA A 73 18.54 -6.84 -5.41
C ALA A 73 18.10 -6.53 -3.97
N VAL A 74 18.89 -6.92 -2.96
CA VAL A 74 18.55 -6.65 -1.55
C VAL A 74 18.59 -5.14 -1.28
N THR A 75 19.64 -4.47 -1.76
CA THR A 75 19.76 -3.01 -1.65
C THR A 75 18.61 -2.32 -2.39
N ALA A 76 18.25 -2.77 -3.60
CA ALA A 76 17.13 -2.21 -4.36
C ALA A 76 15.79 -2.35 -3.63
N LEU A 77 15.53 -3.51 -3.01
CA LEU A 77 14.32 -3.75 -2.24
C LEU A 77 14.22 -2.80 -1.04
N VAL A 78 15.31 -2.66 -0.29
CA VAL A 78 15.36 -1.76 0.87
C VAL A 78 15.15 -0.31 0.42
N THR A 79 15.86 0.15 -0.62
CA THR A 79 15.70 1.50 -1.18
C THR A 79 14.26 1.78 -1.58
N ASN A 80 13.62 0.85 -2.30
CA ASN A 80 12.23 0.99 -2.71
C ASN A 80 11.28 1.07 -1.50
N ALA A 81 11.49 0.25 -0.47
CA ALA A 81 10.68 0.29 0.74
C ALA A 81 10.82 1.64 1.49
N LEU A 82 12.04 2.19 1.55
CA LEU A 82 12.28 3.49 2.19
C LEU A 82 11.58 4.64 1.45
N LEU A 83 11.65 4.65 0.12
CA LEU A 83 10.96 5.63 -0.73
C LEU A 83 9.43 5.50 -0.58
N ALA A 84 8.91 4.27 -0.58
CA ALA A 84 7.48 4.01 -0.37
C ALA A 84 6.98 4.45 1.02
N GLN A 85 7.85 4.49 2.02
CA GLN A 85 7.57 5.01 3.36
C GLN A 85 7.85 6.53 3.48
N GLY A 86 7.96 7.24 2.35
CA GLY A 86 8.02 8.70 2.30
C GLY A 86 9.40 9.31 2.57
N ARG A 87 10.48 8.52 2.57
CA ARG A 87 11.84 9.09 2.58
C ARG A 87 12.15 9.71 1.22
N SER A 88 12.83 10.86 1.22
CA SER A 88 13.30 11.49 -0.01
C SER A 88 14.49 10.71 -0.59
N ALA A 89 14.70 10.82 -1.90
CA ALA A 89 15.94 10.42 -2.56
C ALA A 89 17.17 11.17 -1.99
N ASP A 90 16.97 12.36 -1.43
CA ASP A 90 18.03 13.16 -0.78
C ASP A 90 18.36 12.70 0.64
N ASP A 91 17.60 11.77 1.24
CA ASP A 91 17.98 11.18 2.53
C ASP A 91 19.34 10.49 2.37
N PRO A 92 20.35 10.77 3.22
CA PRO A 92 21.69 10.23 3.04
C PRO A 92 21.77 8.70 2.96
N MET A 93 20.87 7.98 3.63
CA MET A 93 20.80 6.52 3.53
C MET A 93 20.30 6.08 2.15
N VAL A 94 19.25 6.75 1.64
CA VAL A 94 18.65 6.46 0.33
C VAL A 94 19.61 6.85 -0.80
N ALA A 95 20.21 8.04 -0.73
CA ALA A 95 21.15 8.54 -1.72
C ALA A 95 22.36 7.61 -1.90
N ARG A 96 22.94 7.13 -0.79
CA ARG A 96 24.06 6.15 -0.85
C ARG A 96 23.64 4.82 -1.45
N ALA A 97 22.44 4.34 -1.11
CA ALA A 97 21.93 3.09 -1.67
C ALA A 97 21.65 3.23 -3.19
N LEU A 98 21.11 4.36 -3.63
CA LEU A 98 20.93 4.66 -5.06
C LEU A 98 22.27 4.71 -5.79
N LYS A 99 23.26 5.41 -5.23
CA LYS A 99 24.62 5.46 -5.78
C LYS A 99 25.27 4.08 -5.90
N TYR A 100 25.07 3.19 -4.92
CA TYR A 100 25.52 1.81 -5.02
C TYR A 100 24.84 1.09 -6.19
N LEU A 101 23.52 1.24 -6.34
CA LEU A 101 22.73 0.58 -7.39
C LEU A 101 23.06 1.07 -8.80
N GLU A 102 23.38 2.37 -8.96
CA GLU A 102 23.82 2.95 -10.23
C GLU A 102 25.04 2.21 -10.81
N GLY A 103 25.93 1.69 -9.95
CA GLY A 103 27.08 0.88 -10.38
C GLY A 103 26.73 -0.48 -10.98
N PHE A 104 25.48 -0.92 -10.92
CA PHE A 104 25.01 -2.20 -11.48
C PHE A 104 24.10 -2.01 -12.70
N VAL A 105 23.91 -0.77 -13.18
CA VAL A 105 23.12 -0.47 -14.37
C VAL A 105 23.96 -0.76 -15.61
N HIS A 106 23.43 -1.60 -16.50
CA HIS A 106 24.07 -1.98 -17.77
C HIS A 106 23.41 -1.24 -18.95
N ASP A 107 24.08 -1.23 -20.11
CA ASP A 107 23.58 -0.61 -21.35
C ASP A 107 22.23 -1.18 -21.84
N ASP A 108 21.89 -2.40 -21.43
CA ASP A 108 20.60 -3.03 -21.73
C ASP A 108 19.46 -2.60 -20.78
N GLY A 109 19.75 -1.69 -19.84
CA GLY A 109 18.84 -1.20 -18.81
C GLY A 109 18.64 -2.18 -17.64
N GLY A 110 19.33 -3.33 -17.65
CA GLY A 110 19.31 -4.29 -16.56
C GLY A 110 20.10 -3.82 -15.35
N ILE A 111 19.68 -4.26 -14.16
CA ILE A 111 20.40 -4.03 -12.89
C ILE A 111 20.80 -5.40 -12.35
N TYR A 112 22.07 -5.77 -12.50
CA TYR A 112 22.57 -7.08 -12.06
C TYR A 112 24.09 -7.06 -11.83
N ALA A 113 24.57 -8.00 -11.00
CA ALA A 113 26.00 -8.24 -10.84
C ALA A 113 26.53 -9.09 -11.99
N GLU A 114 27.74 -8.78 -12.48
CA GLU A 114 28.39 -9.54 -13.56
C GLU A 114 28.58 -11.02 -13.17
N GLY A 115 28.39 -11.91 -14.15
CA GLY A 115 28.52 -13.35 -13.93
C GLY A 115 27.37 -14.02 -13.17
N THR A 116 26.31 -13.30 -12.81
CA THR A 116 25.12 -13.88 -12.16
C THR A 116 24.05 -14.28 -13.19
N PHE A 117 23.40 -15.43 -12.97
CA PHE A 117 22.27 -15.91 -13.78
C PHE A 117 20.97 -15.11 -13.55
N HIS A 118 20.98 -14.10 -12.69
CA HIS A 118 19.83 -13.27 -12.33
C HIS A 118 19.61 -12.11 -13.32
N ARG A 119 19.71 -12.39 -14.63
CA ARG A 119 19.35 -11.45 -15.68
C ARG A 119 17.83 -11.33 -15.72
N THR A 120 17.27 -10.26 -15.14
CA THR A 120 15.82 -10.02 -15.12
C THR A 120 15.26 -9.54 -16.46
N THR A 121 16.12 -9.23 -17.44
CA THR A 121 15.71 -9.01 -18.83
C THR A 121 15.53 -10.36 -19.53
N LYS A 122 14.31 -10.91 -19.48
CA LYS A 122 13.84 -11.76 -20.57
C LYS A 122 13.87 -10.91 -21.84
N ARG A 123 14.92 -11.06 -22.65
CA ARG A 123 14.87 -10.74 -24.08
C ARG A 123 13.58 -11.38 -24.59
N TRP A 124 12.60 -10.56 -24.96
CA TRP A 124 11.47 -11.03 -25.79
C TRP A 124 12.10 -11.57 -27.07
N LEU A 125 12.35 -12.87 -27.10
CA LEU A 125 12.75 -13.56 -28.31
C LEU A 125 11.56 -13.45 -29.27
N PRO A 126 11.75 -12.99 -30.52
CA PRO A 126 10.72 -13.16 -31.53
C PRO A 126 10.46 -14.67 -31.68
N PHE A 127 9.19 -15.07 -31.67
CA PHE A 127 8.79 -16.46 -31.92
C PHE A 127 9.37 -16.91 -33.26
N PRO A 128 10.03 -18.08 -33.33
CA PRO A 128 10.46 -18.62 -34.62
C PRO A 128 9.21 -18.96 -35.44
N GLY A 129 9.10 -18.34 -36.62
CA GLY A 129 8.19 -18.76 -37.68
C GLY A 129 8.75 -19.95 -38.45
#